data_AF-A0A8S3HKW6-F1
#
_entry.id   AF-A0A8S3HKW6-F1
#
_cell.length_a   1.000
_cell.length_b   1.000
_cell.length_c   1.000
_cell.angle_alpha   90.00
_cell.angle_beta   90.00
_cell.angle_gamma   90.00
#
_symmetry.space_group_name_H-M   'P 1'
#
loop_
_entity.id
_entity.type
_entity.pdbx_description
1 polymer ?
#
loop_
_entity_poly.entity_id
_entity_poly.type
_entity_poly.pdbx_seq_one_letter_code
_entity_poly.pdbx_strand_id
1 'polypeptide(L)'
;DLLSQLKAGKGLVIVATVIQGKYGEKRDIVEQLRHYLKDQMITHKILNGFIDILVADNVYDGINSIMQTSGVGGFRPNTVIFDWPTSWQKYQIDGRIDDTIVSYLDSIRLAENKNFAILL
;
A
#
# COMPACT_ATOMS: atom_id res chain seq x y z
N ASP A 1 -13.10 -0.86 -6.63
CA ASP A 1 -13.58 -1.33 -7.96
C ASP A 1 -12.49 -1.75 -8.95
N LEU A 2 -11.50 -0.90 -9.29
CA LEU A 2 -10.46 -1.22 -10.28
C LEU A 2 -9.80 -2.60 -10.06
N LEU A 3 -9.37 -2.86 -8.82
CA LEU A 3 -8.73 -4.12 -8.43
C LEU A 3 -9.63 -5.36 -8.65
N SER A 4 -10.94 -5.22 -8.40
CA SER A 4 -11.90 -6.31 -8.61
C SER A 4 -12.04 -6.65 -10.10
N GLN A 5 -12.06 -5.63 -10.96
CA GLN A 5 -12.10 -5.80 -12.41
C GLN A 5 -10.82 -6.44 -12.95
N LEU A 6 -9.64 -6.00 -12.48
CA LEU A 6 -8.35 -6.55 -12.91
C LEU A 6 -8.18 -8.02 -12.53
N LYS A 7 -8.69 -8.42 -11.36
CA LYS A 7 -8.56 -9.80 -10.89
C LYS A 7 -9.66 -10.72 -11.41
N ALA A 8 -10.84 -10.19 -11.75
CA ALA A 8 -11.99 -10.95 -12.23
C ALA A 8 -12.29 -12.21 -11.38
N GLY A 9 -12.11 -12.11 -10.06
CA GLY A 9 -12.31 -13.20 -9.10
C GLY A 9 -11.21 -14.26 -9.05
N LYS A 10 -10.09 -14.08 -9.76
CA LYS A 10 -8.96 -15.03 -9.82
C LYS A 10 -7.66 -14.40 -9.29
N GLY A 11 -6.81 -15.28 -8.76
CA GLY A 11 -5.50 -14.90 -8.21
C GLY A 11 -5.58 -14.34 -6.79
N LEU A 12 -4.41 -14.02 -6.25
CA LEU A 12 -4.26 -13.50 -4.90
C LEU A 12 -4.11 -11.98 -4.90
N VAL A 13 -4.66 -11.34 -3.87
CA VAL A 13 -4.58 -9.91 -3.61
C VAL A 13 -4.06 -9.68 -2.20
N ILE A 14 -3.15 -8.73 -2.04
CA ILE A 14 -2.77 -8.21 -0.72
C ILE A 14 -3.20 -6.75 -0.69
N VAL A 15 -4.07 -6.40 0.25
CA VAL A 15 -4.45 -5.02 0.55
C VAL A 15 -3.58 -4.56 1.71
N ALA A 16 -2.60 -3.72 1.41
CA ALA A 16 -1.64 -3.23 2.38
C ALA A 16 -1.90 -1.76 2.72
N THR A 17 -1.76 -1.40 4.00
CA THR A 17 -1.86 -0.02 4.45
C THR A 17 -0.84 0.27 5.55
N VAL A 18 -0.33 1.49 5.57
CA VAL A 18 0.61 1.96 6.58
C VAL A 18 -0.01 3.11 7.35
N ILE A 19 -0.04 2.99 8.68
CA ILE A 19 -0.51 4.02 9.60
C ILE A 19 0.70 4.66 10.25
N GLN A 20 0.79 5.98 10.17
CA GLN A 20 1.87 6.70 10.81
C GLN A 20 1.72 6.70 12.35
N GLY A 21 2.78 6.34 13.07
CA GLY A 21 2.90 6.49 14.52
C GLY A 21 3.38 5.23 15.23
N LYS A 22 3.00 5.09 16.52
CA LYS A 22 3.40 3.97 17.38
C LYS A 22 2.27 2.95 17.53
N TYR A 23 2.61 1.67 17.40
CA TYR A 23 1.60 0.60 17.44
C TYR A 23 0.73 0.61 18.70
N GLY A 24 1.31 0.85 19.88
CA GLY A 24 0.59 0.87 21.15
C GLY A 24 -0.58 1.88 21.20
N GLU A 25 -0.42 3.03 20.55
CA GLU A 25 -1.42 4.11 20.51
C GLU A 25 -2.45 3.90 19.39
N LYS A 26 -2.07 3.15 18.35
CA LYS A 26 -2.89 2.96 17.14
C LYS A 26 -3.65 1.63 17.13
N ARG A 27 -3.57 0.81 18.18
CA ARG A 27 -4.17 -0.54 18.22
C ARG A 27 -5.65 -0.55 17.84
N ASP A 28 -6.44 0.32 18.47
CA ASP A 28 -7.88 0.39 18.21
C ASP A 28 -8.18 0.81 16.77
N ILE A 29 -7.39 1.75 16.23
CA ILE A 29 -7.50 2.21 14.84
C ILE A 29 -7.13 1.08 13.87
N VAL A 30 -6.08 0.31 14.18
CA VAL A 30 -5.66 -0.85 13.38
C VAL A 30 -6.76 -1.90 13.30
N GLU A 31 -7.40 -2.24 14.43
CA GLU A 31 -8.49 -3.21 14.43
C GLU A 31 -9.72 -2.69 13.67
N GLN A 32 -10.13 -1.45 13.90
CA GLN A 32 -11.24 -0.82 13.16
C GLN A 32 -10.97 -0.80 11.65
N LEU A 33 -9.76 -0.40 11.25
CA LEU A 33 -9.36 -0.38 9.84
C LEU A 33 -9.34 -1.79 9.24
N ARG A 34 -8.89 -2.79 10.00
CA ARG A 34 -8.90 -4.19 9.56
C ARG A 34 -10.32 -4.68 9.30
N HIS A 35 -11.27 -4.38 10.19
CA HIS A 35 -12.68 -4.73 9.99
C HIS A 35 -13.25 -4.02 8.76
N TYR A 36 -13.03 -2.72 8.64
CA TYR A 36 -13.47 -1.94 7.49
C TYR A 36 -12.93 -2.51 6.16
N LEU A 37 -11.63 -2.79 6.08
CA LEU A 37 -11.02 -3.35 4.88
C LEU A 37 -11.55 -4.73 4.53
N LYS A 38 -11.87 -5.58 5.52
CA LYS A 38 -12.53 -6.88 5.27
C LYS A 38 -13.90 -6.69 4.63
N ASP A 39 -14.70 -5.77 5.15
CA ASP A 39 -16.03 -5.49 4.61
C ASP A 39 -15.95 -4.94 3.18
N GLN A 40 -14.96 -4.09 2.89
CA GLN A 40 -14.70 -3.59 1.54
C GLN A 40 -14.27 -4.71 0.58
N MET A 41 -13.43 -5.64 1.02
CA MET A 41 -13.03 -6.79 0.20
C MET A 41 -14.22 -7.69 -0.16
N ILE A 42 -15.11 -7.94 0.80
CA ILE A 42 -16.35 -8.70 0.57
C ILE A 42 -17.24 -7.95 -0.43
N THR A 43 -17.45 -6.65 -0.21
CA THR A 43 -18.27 -5.79 -1.07
C THR A 43 -17.77 -5.80 -2.52
N HIS A 44 -16.46 -5.74 -2.73
CA HIS A 44 -15.85 -5.78 -4.05
C HIS A 44 -15.57 -7.19 -4.58
N LYS A 45 -16.12 -8.25 -3.96
CA LYS A 45 -16.00 -9.65 -4.39
C LYS A 45 -14.55 -10.13 -4.51
N ILE A 46 -13.65 -9.61 -3.66
CA ILE A 46 -12.27 -10.07 -3.56
C ILE A 46 -12.26 -11.29 -2.62
N LEU A 47 -12.43 -12.47 -3.20
CA LEU A 47 -12.59 -13.72 -2.44
C LEU A 47 -11.26 -14.29 -1.91
N ASN A 48 -10.15 -14.01 -2.59
CA ASN A 48 -8.83 -14.55 -2.27
C ASN A 48 -7.85 -13.41 -2.01
N GLY A 49 -7.85 -12.87 -0.79
CA GLY A 49 -6.87 -11.87 -0.43
C GLY A 49 -6.60 -11.74 1.07
N PHE A 50 -5.53 -11.01 1.37
CA PHE A 50 -5.05 -10.76 2.71
C PHE A 50 -5.01 -9.25 2.97
N ILE A 51 -5.17 -8.87 4.24
CA ILE A 51 -5.02 -7.49 4.68
C ILE A 51 -3.76 -7.41 5.53
N ASP A 52 -2.86 -6.51 5.14
CA ASP A 52 -1.64 -6.21 5.88
C ASP A 52 -1.69 -4.77 6.36
N ILE A 53 -1.54 -4.55 7.67
CA ILE A 53 -1.61 -3.22 8.29
C ILE A 53 -0.35 -3.05 9.11
N LEU A 54 0.52 -2.13 8.67
CA LEU A 54 1.74 -1.78 9.36
C LEU A 54 1.58 -0.44 10.06
N VAL A 55 2.12 -0.34 11.27
CA VAL A 55 2.26 0.94 11.98
C VAL A 55 3.74 1.30 11.99
N ALA A 56 4.09 2.46 11.46
CA ALA A 56 5.47 2.91 11.29
C ALA A 56 5.60 4.42 11.53
N ASP A 57 6.77 4.90 11.95
CA ASP A 57 6.99 6.33 12.17
C ASP A 57 7.03 7.13 10.85
N ASN A 58 7.48 6.48 9.77
CA ASN A 58 7.47 7.01 8.40
C ASN A 58 6.62 6.10 7.50
N VAL A 59 5.70 6.70 6.74
CA VAL A 59 4.77 5.98 5.88
C VAL A 59 5.49 5.25 4.74
N TYR A 60 6.45 5.90 4.09
CA TYR A 60 7.16 5.34 2.94
C TYR A 60 8.16 4.25 3.35
N ASP A 61 8.83 4.39 4.49
CA ASP A 61 9.64 3.29 5.05
C ASP A 61 8.76 2.08 5.38
N GLY A 62 7.54 2.32 5.88
CA GLY A 62 6.56 1.27 6.07
C GLY A 62 6.13 0.61 4.77
N ILE A 63 5.86 1.38 3.71
CA ILE A 63 5.49 0.86 2.39
C ILE A 63 6.63 0.01 1.83
N ASN A 64 7.86 0.53 1.91
CA ASN A 64 9.07 -0.15 1.48
C ASN A 64 9.27 -1.46 2.25
N SER A 65 8.99 -1.46 3.56
CA SER A 65 9.07 -2.66 4.40
C SER A 65 8.05 -3.70 3.96
N ILE A 66 6.78 -3.33 3.85
CA ILE A 66 5.71 -4.20 3.38
C ILE A 66 6.08 -4.80 2.02
N MET A 67 6.51 -4.00 1.06
CA MET A 67 6.83 -4.49 -0.27
C MET A 67 8.00 -5.49 -0.29
N GLN A 68 8.97 -5.33 0.62
CA GLN A 68 10.09 -6.24 0.76
C GLN A 68 9.74 -7.55 1.47
N THR A 69 8.82 -7.48 2.44
CA THR A 69 8.45 -8.61 3.30
C THR A 69 7.15 -9.30 2.88
N SER A 70 6.39 -8.70 1.97
CA SER A 70 5.11 -9.22 1.50
C SER A 70 5.28 -10.53 0.75
N GLY A 71 4.37 -11.45 1.05
CA GLY A 71 4.32 -12.78 0.47
C GLY A 71 4.76 -13.86 1.45
N VAL A 72 4.22 -15.06 1.27
CA VAL A 72 4.51 -16.22 2.12
C VAL A 72 4.93 -17.38 1.22
N GLY A 73 6.18 -17.82 1.33
CA GLY A 73 6.74 -18.88 0.50
C GLY A 73 6.74 -18.53 -0.99
N GLY A 74 6.09 -19.36 -1.81
CA GLY A 74 5.93 -19.14 -3.26
C GLY A 74 4.86 -18.10 -3.63
N PHE A 75 4.03 -17.66 -2.67
CA PHE A 75 3.00 -16.65 -2.90
C PHE A 75 3.56 -15.25 -2.67
N ARG A 76 4.17 -14.68 -3.71
CA ARG A 76 4.62 -13.28 -3.71
C ARG A 76 3.74 -12.44 -4.64
N PRO A 77 3.46 -11.18 -4.30
CA PRO A 77 2.88 -10.26 -5.27
C PRO A 77 3.78 -10.17 -6.50
N ASN A 78 3.19 -9.88 -7.65
CA ASN A 78 3.88 -9.62 -8.91
C ASN A 78 3.55 -8.24 -9.47
N THR A 79 2.61 -7.53 -8.84
CA THR A 79 2.14 -6.21 -9.25
C THR A 79 1.87 -5.40 -7.99
N VAL A 80 2.33 -4.15 -8.00
CA VAL A 80 2.00 -3.14 -7.00
C VAL A 80 1.13 -2.08 -7.68
N ILE A 81 0.08 -1.67 -7.00
CA ILE A 81 -0.81 -0.58 -7.44
C ILE A 81 -0.57 0.57 -6.46
N PHE A 82 -0.09 1.71 -6.97
CA PHE A 82 0.03 2.95 -6.22
C PHE A 82 -1.06 3.91 -6.65
N ASP A 83 -1.49 4.76 -5.73
CA ASP A 83 -2.30 5.92 -6.07
C ASP A 83 -1.39 7.12 -6.34
N TRP A 84 -1.80 7.99 -7.26
CA TRP A 84 -1.01 9.16 -7.60
C TRP A 84 -1.05 10.19 -6.47
N PRO A 85 0.09 10.76 -6.02
CA PRO A 85 0.11 11.72 -4.93
C PRO A 85 -0.61 13.02 -5.33
N THR A 86 -1.85 13.21 -4.90
CA THR A 86 -2.71 14.34 -5.31
C THR A 86 -2.15 15.72 -4.95
N SER A 87 -1.37 15.83 -3.89
CA SER A 87 -0.81 17.11 -3.44
C SER A 87 0.42 17.56 -4.21
N TRP A 88 1.07 16.68 -5.00
CA TRP A 88 1.59 17.02 -6.32
C TRP A 88 2.18 18.38 -6.68
N GLN A 89 1.28 19.35 -6.73
CA GLN A 89 1.44 20.64 -7.38
C GLN A 89 1.60 21.78 -6.35
N LYS A 90 1.30 21.53 -5.07
CA LYS A 90 1.69 22.45 -3.97
C LYS A 90 3.21 22.66 -3.89
N TYR A 91 3.95 21.82 -4.61
CA TYR A 91 5.39 21.67 -4.72
C TYR A 91 6.08 22.83 -5.44
N GLN A 92 5.35 23.60 -6.25
CA GLN A 92 5.94 24.77 -6.93
C GLN A 92 5.83 26.07 -6.12
N ILE A 93 5.01 26.11 -5.05
CA ILE A 93 4.63 27.38 -4.42
C ILE A 93 5.62 27.80 -3.30
N ASP A 94 6.33 26.85 -2.66
CA ASP A 94 7.14 27.14 -1.46
C ASP A 94 8.67 26.90 -1.60
N GLY A 95 9.16 26.50 -2.78
CA GLY A 95 10.60 26.37 -3.06
C GLY A 95 11.36 25.32 -2.23
N ARG A 96 10.68 24.55 -1.38
CA ARG A 96 11.22 23.39 -0.65
C ARG A 96 10.90 22.12 -1.43
N ILE A 97 11.90 21.28 -1.64
CA ILE A 97 11.68 19.91 -2.11
C ILE A 97 10.95 19.19 -0.99
N ASP A 98 9.68 18.88 -1.20
CA ASP A 98 8.88 18.09 -0.25
C ASP A 98 9.34 16.64 -0.33
N ASP A 99 9.84 16.13 0.80
CA ASP A 99 10.35 14.76 0.97
C ASP A 99 9.29 13.70 0.58
N THR A 100 8.01 14.07 0.50
CA THR A 100 6.88 13.19 0.12
C THR A 100 6.97 12.66 -1.31
N ILE A 101 7.23 13.51 -2.33
CA ILE A 101 7.40 13.01 -3.72
C ILE A 101 8.67 12.18 -3.84
N VAL A 102 9.76 12.62 -3.19
CA VAL A 102 11.03 11.90 -3.24
C VAL A 102 10.84 10.49 -2.69
N SER A 103 10.22 10.38 -1.52
CA SER A 103 9.92 9.10 -0.88
C SER A 103 8.97 8.24 -1.71
N TYR A 104 7.98 8.84 -2.38
CA TYR A 104 7.09 8.13 -3.31
C TYR A 104 7.86 7.57 -4.52
N LEU A 105 8.73 8.36 -5.14
CA LEU A 105 9.58 7.92 -6.26
C LEU A 105 10.55 6.83 -5.82
N ASP A 106 11.09 6.91 -4.61
CA ASP A 106 11.96 5.86 -4.06
C ASP A 106 11.17 4.56 -3.82
N SER A 107 9.92 4.63 -3.38
CA SER A 107 9.04 3.44 -3.32
C SER A 107 8.77 2.85 -4.71
N ILE A 108 8.59 3.67 -5.75
CA ILE A 108 8.46 3.18 -7.14
C ILE A 108 9.75 2.47 -7.58
N ARG A 109 10.91 3.09 -7.36
CA ARG A 109 12.22 2.50 -7.72
C ARG A 109 12.45 1.17 -7.00
N LEU A 110 12.06 1.08 -5.73
CA LEU A 110 12.15 -0.18 -4.99
C LEU A 110 11.23 -1.25 -5.58
N ALA A 111 10.03 -0.87 -6.07
CA ALA A 111 9.12 -1.79 -6.72
C ALA A 111 9.71 -2.36 -8.03
N GLU A 112 10.33 -1.49 -8.84
CA GLU A 112 11.06 -1.90 -10.06
C GLU A 112 12.22 -2.85 -9.73
N ASN A 113 13.03 -2.51 -8.72
CA ASN A 113 14.18 -3.34 -8.28
C ASN A 113 13.76 -4.74 -7.79
N LYS A 114 12.53 -4.89 -7.32
CA LYS A 114 11.94 -6.17 -6.90
C LYS A 114 11.22 -6.91 -8.03
N ASN A 115 11.28 -6.38 -9.25
CA ASN A 115 10.59 -6.88 -10.45
C ASN A 115 9.06 -6.95 -10.29
N PHE A 116 8.47 -6.01 -9.54
CA PHE A 116 7.02 -5.84 -9.59
C PHE A 116 6.63 -5.08 -10.85
N ALA A 117 5.54 -5.50 -11.51
CA ALA A 117 4.83 -4.61 -12.42
C ALA A 117 4.20 -3.48 -11.61
N ILE A 118 4.23 -2.25 -12.13
CA ILE A 118 3.69 -1.08 -11.43
C ILE A 118 2.46 -0.60 -12.19
N LEU A 119 1.37 -0.38 -11.45
CA LEU A 119 0.17 0.30 -11.92
C LEU A 119 -0.01 1.57 -11.10
N LEU A 120 -0.16 2.69 -11.79
CA LEU A 120 -0.42 4.02 -11.23
C LEU A 120 -1.84 4.47 -11.60
#